data_AF-A0A9P8Z9X8-F1
#
_entry.id   AF-A0A9P8Z9X8-F1
#
_cell.length_a   1.000
_cell.length_b   1.000
_cell.length_c   1.000
_cell.angle_alpha   90.00
_cell.angle_beta   90.00
_cell.angle_gamma   90.00
#
_symmetry.space_group_name_H-M   'P 1'
#
loop_
_entity.id
_entity.type
_entity.pdbx_description
1 polymer ?
#
loop_
_entity_poly.entity_id
_entity_poly.type
_entity_poly.pdbx_seq_one_letter_code
_entity_poly.pdbx_strand_id
1 'polypeptide(L)'
;MGFTNTAAYFLTMLGAAQAAIVGVVPFKDTYNATATSAITVTFTTAPTFVIREDYSIVFGVYPAGTLTSPAIGHRFANVDLVGRGLTSTGGGNATIKGLALHSSDFIAGSGAYTIAAGVTSGNGVDLSVEVVVYTTPLQVLVSLRLRARTRAGVRTVDCNT
;
A
#
# COMPACT_ATOMS: atom_id res chain seq x y z
N MET A 1 55.63 -26.70 2.74
CA MET A 1 54.41 -27.53 2.67
C MET A 1 53.26 -26.63 3.05
N GLY A 2 52.49 -26.15 2.07
CA GLY A 2 51.46 -25.14 2.32
C GLY A 2 50.31 -25.32 1.37
N PHE A 3 49.28 -26.01 1.82
CA PHE A 3 47.89 -26.02 1.34
C PHE A 3 47.09 -26.55 2.56
N THR A 4 45.97 -26.00 3.02
CA THR A 4 44.79 -25.65 2.24
C THR A 4 43.91 -24.72 3.10
N ASN A 5 43.71 -23.48 2.65
CA ASN A 5 42.74 -22.54 3.24
C ASN A 5 41.37 -22.80 2.58
N THR A 6 40.75 -23.94 2.89
CA THR A 6 39.48 -24.37 2.28
C THR A 6 38.23 -23.80 2.98
N ALA A 7 38.37 -22.76 3.80
CA ALA A 7 37.25 -22.18 4.57
C ALA A 7 36.68 -20.89 3.95
N ALA A 8 37.34 -20.28 2.97
CA ALA A 8 36.97 -18.94 2.49
C ALA A 8 35.92 -18.91 1.35
N TYR A 9 35.56 -20.05 0.76
CA TYR A 9 34.61 -20.08 -0.38
C TYR A 9 33.15 -20.35 0.02
N PHE A 10 32.85 -20.56 1.30
CA PHE A 10 31.47 -20.73 1.78
C PHE A 10 30.85 -19.43 2.32
N LEU A 11 31.62 -18.35 2.46
CA LEU A 11 31.17 -17.11 3.11
C LEU A 11 30.63 -16.04 2.15
N THR A 12 30.70 -16.25 0.83
CA THR A 12 30.17 -15.30 -0.17
C THR A 12 28.78 -15.66 -0.68
N MET A 13 28.16 -16.73 -0.16
CA MET A 13 26.73 -17.01 -0.34
C MET A 13 25.87 -16.52 0.84
N LEU A 14 26.33 -15.49 1.57
CA LEU A 14 25.40 -14.47 2.05
C LEU A 14 24.87 -13.68 0.85
N GLY A 15 24.20 -14.41 -0.08
CA GLY A 15 23.40 -13.80 -1.12
C GLY A 15 22.37 -12.93 -0.40
N ALA A 16 22.34 -11.65 -0.78
CA ALA A 16 21.49 -10.64 -0.18
C ALA A 16 20.09 -11.22 0.03
N ALA A 17 19.72 -11.49 1.28
CA ALA A 17 18.38 -11.92 1.63
C ALA A 17 17.47 -10.71 1.42
N GLN A 18 16.94 -10.58 0.20
CA GLN A 18 16.01 -9.51 -0.15
C GLN A 18 14.59 -9.93 0.18
N ALA A 19 13.71 -8.95 0.33
CA ALA A 19 12.32 -9.18 0.65
C ALA A 19 11.46 -8.96 -0.60
N ALA A 20 10.60 -9.93 -0.92
CA ALA A 20 9.53 -9.77 -1.89
C ALA A 20 8.23 -9.43 -1.17
N ILE A 21 7.46 -8.49 -1.71
CA ILE A 21 6.06 -8.36 -1.32
C ILE A 21 5.33 -9.61 -1.80
N VAL A 22 4.62 -10.27 -0.89
CA VAL A 22 3.88 -11.51 -1.18
C VAL A 22 2.39 -11.38 -0.86
N GLY A 23 1.97 -10.27 -0.26
CA GLY A 23 0.59 -10.04 0.11
C GLY A 23 0.34 -8.66 0.71
N VAL A 24 -0.93 -8.40 1.00
CA VAL A 24 -1.38 -7.24 1.76
C VAL A 24 -2.10 -7.73 3.02
N VAL A 25 -1.81 -7.11 4.15
CA VAL A 25 -2.48 -7.41 5.42
C VAL A 25 -3.90 -6.85 5.36
N PRO A 26 -4.93 -7.65 5.68
CA PRO A 26 -6.30 -7.17 5.69
C PRO A 26 -6.50 -5.99 6.64
N PHE A 27 -7.15 -4.93 6.17
CA PHE A 27 -7.63 -3.85 7.02
C PHE A 27 -8.81 -4.36 7.87
N LYS A 28 -8.70 -4.26 9.20
CA LYS A 28 -9.68 -4.83 10.13
C LYS A 28 -10.65 -3.82 10.73
N ASP A 29 -10.33 -2.54 10.64
CA ASP A 29 -11.12 -1.48 11.26
C ASP A 29 -12.11 -0.85 10.27
N THR A 30 -12.92 0.08 10.77
CA THR A 30 -13.71 0.98 9.92
C THR A 30 -12.89 2.23 9.64
N TYR A 31 -12.73 2.57 8.36
CA TYR A 31 -12.06 3.77 7.91
C TYR A 31 -13.03 4.96 7.90
N ASN A 32 -12.77 5.95 8.75
CA ASN A 32 -13.55 7.18 8.81
C ASN A 32 -12.96 8.20 7.82
N ALA A 33 -13.54 8.25 6.62
CA ALA A 33 -13.10 9.12 5.56
C ALA A 33 -13.56 10.57 5.80
N THR A 34 -12.61 11.50 5.74
CA THR A 34 -12.80 12.95 5.86
C THR A 34 -12.06 13.65 4.72
N ALA A 35 -12.12 14.98 4.65
CA ALA A 35 -11.41 15.75 3.62
C ALA A 35 -9.87 15.65 3.71
N THR A 36 -9.31 15.18 4.82
CA THR A 36 -7.87 15.10 5.07
C THR A 36 -7.43 13.77 5.67
N SER A 37 -8.29 12.74 5.61
CA SER A 37 -7.98 11.43 6.17
C SER A 37 -6.91 10.73 5.33
N ALA A 38 -6.09 9.95 6.02
CA ALA A 38 -5.11 9.07 5.40
C ALA A 38 -5.13 7.69 6.04
N ILE A 39 -4.94 6.66 5.23
CA ILE A 39 -4.88 5.27 5.66
C ILE A 39 -3.43 4.78 5.74
N THR A 40 -3.25 3.71 6.50
CA THR A 40 -2.01 2.94 6.54
C THR A 40 -2.25 1.58 5.88
N VAL A 41 -1.43 1.23 4.90
CA VAL A 41 -1.46 -0.08 4.25
C VAL A 41 -0.22 -0.85 4.62
N THR A 42 -0.39 -2.11 5.03
CA THR A 42 0.72 -3.00 5.39
C THR A 42 0.79 -4.16 4.43
N PHE A 43 1.96 -4.40 3.86
CA PHE A 43 2.28 -5.53 3.01
C PHE A 43 2.98 -6.61 3.81
N THR A 44 2.71 -7.87 3.51
CA THR A 44 3.50 -8.99 4.01
C THR A 44 4.69 -9.22 3.08
N THR A 45 5.85 -9.48 3.67
CA THR A 45 7.09 -9.71 2.93
C THR A 45 7.70 -11.06 3.27
N ALA A 46 8.32 -11.69 2.28
CA ALA A 46 9.04 -12.95 2.44
C ALA A 46 10.46 -12.85 1.88
N PRO A 47 11.44 -13.55 2.46
CA PRO A 47 12.78 -13.64 1.88
C PRO A 47 12.74 -14.24 0.47
N THR A 48 13.55 -13.71 -0.44
CA THR A 48 13.73 -14.20 -1.80
C THR A 48 15.21 -14.20 -2.19
N PHE A 49 15.56 -15.09 -3.13
CA PHE A 49 16.89 -15.13 -3.76
C PHE A 49 16.98 -14.26 -5.01
N VAL A 50 15.86 -13.65 -5.44
CA VAL A 50 15.82 -12.73 -6.57
C VAL A 50 16.15 -11.32 -6.08
N ILE A 51 17.17 -10.71 -6.69
CA ILE A 51 17.57 -9.33 -6.40
C ILE A 51 16.58 -8.39 -7.10
N ARG A 52 15.65 -7.80 -6.34
CA ARG A 52 14.76 -6.70 -6.73
C ARG A 52 15.25 -5.41 -6.09
N GLU A 53 15.74 -4.50 -6.91
CA GLU A 53 16.35 -3.26 -6.42
C GLU A 53 15.29 -2.19 -6.23
N ASP A 54 14.28 -2.15 -7.10
CA ASP A 54 13.26 -1.11 -7.11
C ASP A 54 11.86 -1.69 -6.97
N TYR A 55 11.06 -1.07 -6.11
CA TYR A 55 9.61 -1.30 -6.02
C TYR A 55 8.88 0.01 -6.22
N SER A 56 7.81 -0.05 -6.98
CA SER A 56 6.82 1.02 -7.10
C SER A 56 5.43 0.46 -6.86
N ILE A 57 4.62 1.22 -6.14
CA ILE A 57 3.26 0.80 -5.80
C ILE A 57 2.28 1.84 -6.30
N VAL A 58 1.20 1.33 -6.90
CA VAL A 58 0.04 2.09 -7.33
C VAL A 58 -1.17 1.66 -6.52
N PHE A 59 -1.86 2.60 -5.91
CA PHE A 59 -3.12 2.32 -5.19
C PHE A 59 -4.35 2.76 -5.99
N GLY A 60 -5.43 1.99 -5.81
CA GLY A 60 -6.77 2.36 -6.21
C GLY A 60 -7.80 1.83 -5.22
N VAL A 61 -8.97 2.48 -5.16
CA VAL A 61 -10.09 2.07 -4.31
C VAL A 61 -11.30 1.75 -5.20
N TYR A 62 -12.03 0.69 -4.87
CA TYR A 62 -13.17 0.21 -5.64
C TYR A 62 -14.31 -0.13 -4.68
N PRO A 63 -15.58 -0.03 -5.08
CA PRO A 63 -16.66 -0.61 -4.31
C PRO A 63 -16.43 -2.13 -4.25
N ALA A 64 -16.87 -2.77 -3.17
CA ALA A 64 -16.72 -4.21 -3.03
C ALA A 64 -17.32 -4.94 -4.25
N GLY A 65 -16.56 -5.88 -4.84
CA GLY A 65 -17.00 -6.70 -5.97
C GLY A 65 -16.84 -6.09 -7.37
N THR A 66 -16.25 -4.89 -7.53
CA THR A 66 -16.11 -4.23 -8.85
C THR A 66 -14.66 -3.82 -9.17
N LEU A 67 -13.77 -4.80 -9.37
CA LEU A 67 -12.39 -4.56 -9.81
C LEU A 67 -12.26 -4.16 -11.30
N THR A 68 -13.36 -4.15 -12.05
CA THR A 68 -13.39 -3.81 -13.49
C THR A 68 -13.76 -2.35 -13.78
N SER A 69 -14.22 -1.61 -12.77
CA SER A 69 -14.51 -0.17 -12.88
C SER A 69 -13.20 0.63 -12.79
N PRO A 70 -13.10 1.87 -13.30
CA PRO A 70 -11.96 2.73 -12.96
C PRO A 70 -11.86 2.87 -11.43
N ALA A 71 -10.64 2.87 -10.90
CA ALA A 71 -10.41 3.16 -9.48
C ALA A 71 -11.12 4.46 -9.11
N ILE A 72 -11.96 4.39 -8.08
CA ILE A 72 -12.61 5.53 -7.49
C ILE A 72 -11.60 6.17 -6.55
N GLY A 73 -11.36 7.46 -6.73
CA GLY A 73 -10.31 8.15 -6.01
C GLY A 73 -8.94 7.92 -6.65
N HIS A 74 -8.13 8.96 -6.58
CA HIS A 74 -6.93 9.14 -7.37
C HIS A 74 -5.97 7.94 -7.35
N ARG A 75 -5.35 7.66 -8.50
CA ARG A 75 -4.18 6.78 -8.60
C ARG A 75 -3.04 7.41 -7.80
N PHE A 76 -2.65 6.80 -6.69
CA PHE A 76 -1.41 7.16 -6.01
C PHE A 76 -0.27 6.41 -6.68
N ALA A 77 0.48 7.09 -7.54
CA ALA A 77 1.57 6.47 -8.27
C ALA A 77 2.91 6.64 -7.55
N ASN A 78 3.82 5.70 -7.79
CA ASN A 78 5.25 5.80 -7.50
C ASN A 78 5.57 5.96 -6.01
N VAL A 79 5.00 5.10 -5.15
CA VAL A 79 5.60 4.93 -3.82
C VAL A 79 6.90 4.15 -4.00
N ASP A 80 8.00 4.90 -4.10
CA ASP A 80 9.36 4.37 -4.11
C ASP A 80 9.68 3.81 -2.72
N LEU A 81 9.79 2.49 -2.62
CA LEU A 81 10.18 1.83 -1.38
C LEU A 81 11.67 2.02 -1.08
N VAL A 82 12.52 2.31 -2.08
CA VAL A 82 13.95 2.55 -1.94
C VAL A 82 14.18 3.84 -1.18
N GLY A 83 13.65 4.95 -1.70
CA GLY A 83 13.72 6.26 -1.05
C GLY A 83 13.06 6.28 0.33
N ARG A 84 12.22 5.30 0.65
CA ARG A 84 11.58 5.13 1.96
C ARG A 84 12.31 4.16 2.90
N GLY A 85 13.40 3.53 2.46
CA GLY A 85 14.15 2.55 3.26
C GLY A 85 13.39 1.25 3.52
N LEU A 86 12.46 0.90 2.63
CA LEU A 86 11.55 -0.25 2.75
C LEU A 86 11.84 -1.36 1.71
N THR A 87 12.97 -1.28 1.01
CA THR A 87 13.36 -2.24 -0.06
C THR A 87 13.80 -3.62 0.43
N SER A 88 14.14 -3.75 1.71
CA SER A 88 14.77 -4.96 2.25
C SER A 88 14.30 -5.22 3.68
N THR A 89 13.00 -5.46 3.88
CA THR A 89 12.44 -5.72 5.21
C THR A 89 12.65 -7.14 5.73
N GLY A 90 13.41 -8.00 5.02
CA GLY A 90 13.44 -9.43 5.31
C GLY A 90 12.03 -10.05 5.31
N GLY A 91 11.88 -11.22 5.92
CA GLY A 91 10.55 -11.74 6.23
C GLY A 91 9.86 -10.85 7.27
N GLY A 92 8.58 -10.50 7.06
CA GLY A 92 7.85 -9.64 7.99
C GLY A 92 6.82 -8.77 7.29
N ASN A 93 6.84 -7.47 7.60
CA ASN A 93 5.88 -6.50 7.11
C ASN A 93 6.56 -5.21 6.62
N ALA A 94 6.04 -4.62 5.56
CA ALA A 94 6.39 -3.29 5.08
C ALA A 94 5.14 -2.39 5.11
N THR A 95 5.23 -1.22 5.75
CA THR A 95 4.07 -0.36 5.98
C THR A 95 4.19 0.97 5.26
N ILE A 96 3.17 1.33 4.49
CA ILE A 96 3.01 2.63 3.85
C ILE A 96 1.99 3.42 4.65
N LYS A 97 2.49 4.41 5.38
CA LYS A 97 1.68 5.36 6.15
C LYS A 97 1.32 6.57 5.30
N GLY A 98 0.18 7.19 5.63
CA GLY A 98 -0.21 8.48 5.08
C GLY A 98 -0.72 8.42 3.64
N LEU A 99 -1.27 7.28 3.22
CA LEU A 99 -1.96 7.20 1.94
C LEU A 99 -3.25 8.01 2.03
N ALA A 100 -3.26 9.22 1.46
CA ALA A 100 -4.42 10.08 1.48
C ALA A 100 -5.60 9.37 0.82
N LEU A 101 -6.70 9.16 1.54
CA LEU A 101 -7.95 8.64 0.98
C LEU A 101 -9.05 9.53 1.54
N HIS A 102 -9.45 10.54 0.78
CA HIS A 102 -10.40 11.55 1.20
C HIS A 102 -11.83 11.04 1.06
N SER A 103 -12.78 11.68 1.76
CA SER A 103 -14.21 11.37 1.60
C SER A 103 -14.70 11.45 0.16
N SER A 104 -14.13 12.32 -0.68
CA SER A 104 -14.44 12.44 -2.11
C SER A 104 -14.01 11.24 -2.95
N ASP A 105 -13.09 10.42 -2.44
CA ASP A 105 -12.61 9.20 -3.12
C ASP A 105 -13.59 8.02 -2.99
N PHE A 106 -14.68 8.20 -2.24
CA PHE A 106 -15.70 7.18 -1.98
C PHE A 106 -17.05 7.62 -2.57
N ILE A 107 -17.21 7.54 -3.90
CA ILE A 107 -18.39 8.06 -4.62
C ILE A 107 -19.71 7.41 -4.22
N ALA A 108 -19.68 6.19 -3.67
CA ALA A 108 -20.87 5.51 -3.16
C ALA A 108 -21.16 5.86 -1.68
N GLY A 109 -20.38 6.77 -1.09
CA GLY A 109 -20.48 7.15 0.31
C GLY A 109 -19.93 6.07 1.24
N SER A 110 -20.54 5.96 2.43
CA SER A 110 -20.24 4.90 3.39
C SER A 110 -20.55 3.50 2.81
N GLY A 111 -19.74 2.49 3.12
CA GLY A 111 -19.99 1.13 2.65
C GLY A 111 -18.74 0.26 2.58
N ALA A 112 -18.89 -0.89 1.93
CA ALA A 112 -17.80 -1.82 1.69
C ALA A 112 -17.03 -1.48 0.42
N TYR A 113 -15.72 -1.35 0.54
CA TYR A 113 -14.78 -1.06 -0.51
C TYR A 113 -13.65 -2.09 -0.54
N THR A 114 -12.86 -2.06 -1.59
CA THR A 114 -11.63 -2.84 -1.78
C THR A 114 -10.50 -1.88 -2.15
N ILE A 115 -9.40 -1.93 -1.41
CA ILE A 115 -8.15 -1.27 -1.81
C ILE A 115 -7.39 -2.28 -2.68
N ALA A 116 -7.04 -1.88 -3.90
CA ALA A 116 -6.10 -2.61 -4.73
C ALA A 116 -4.74 -1.91 -4.73
N ALA A 117 -3.68 -2.69 -4.59
CA ALA A 117 -2.29 -2.26 -4.69
C ALA A 117 -1.62 -3.01 -5.85
N GLY A 118 -1.36 -2.29 -6.93
CA GLY A 118 -0.53 -2.77 -8.03
C GLY A 118 0.94 -2.54 -7.68
N VAL A 119 1.67 -3.62 -7.42
CA VAL A 119 3.09 -3.60 -7.08
C VAL A 119 3.86 -3.93 -8.34
N THR A 120 4.69 -2.98 -8.79
CA THR A 120 5.67 -3.20 -9.84
C THR A 120 7.05 -3.33 -9.22
N SER A 121 7.86 -4.24 -9.72
CA SER A 121 9.25 -4.38 -9.28
C SER A 121 10.20 -4.55 -10.44
N GLY A 122 11.41 -4.05 -10.27
CA GLY A 122 12.48 -4.11 -11.26
C GLY A 122 13.77 -4.66 -10.66
N ASN A 123 14.52 -5.37 -11.49
CA ASN A 123 15.89 -5.78 -11.19
C ASN A 123 16.77 -4.78 -11.96
N GLY A 124 17.62 -3.98 -11.32
CA GLY A 124 18.33 -2.87 -11.98
C GLY A 124 19.26 -3.23 -13.16
N VAL A 125 19.35 -4.52 -13.51
CA VAL A 125 20.08 -5.06 -14.66
C VAL A 125 19.17 -5.56 -15.80
N ASP A 126 17.87 -5.74 -15.58
CA ASP A 126 16.90 -6.23 -16.55
C ASP A 126 15.61 -5.41 -16.48
N LEU A 127 15.14 -4.90 -17.62
CA LEU A 127 13.85 -4.20 -17.76
C LEU A 127 12.61 -5.11 -17.56
N SER A 128 12.79 -6.26 -16.89
CA SER A 128 11.72 -7.18 -16.53
C SER A 128 10.91 -6.59 -15.39
N VAL A 129 9.83 -5.89 -15.74
CA VAL A 129 8.86 -5.39 -14.78
C VAL A 129 7.79 -6.45 -14.53
N GLU A 130 7.75 -6.98 -13.31
CA GLU A 130 6.64 -7.81 -12.86
C GLU A 130 5.60 -6.94 -12.18
N VAL A 131 4.32 -7.12 -12.56
CA VAL A 131 3.19 -6.44 -11.92
C VAL A 131 2.33 -7.48 -11.19
N VAL A 132 2.17 -7.30 -9.88
CA VAL A 132 1.29 -8.13 -9.05
C VAL A 132 0.26 -7.24 -8.38
N VAL A 133 -1.00 -7.67 -8.39
CA VAL A 133 -2.10 -6.93 -7.75
C VAL A 133 -2.50 -7.64 -6.46
N TYR A 134 -2.46 -6.91 -5.35
CA TYR A 134 -2.97 -7.34 -4.06
C TYR A 134 -4.22 -6.55 -3.70
N THR A 135 -5.19 -7.20 -3.07
CA THR A 135 -6.44 -6.55 -2.65
C THR A 135 -6.73 -6.79 -1.18
N THR A 136 -7.21 -5.75 -0.49
CA THR A 136 -7.74 -5.87 0.88
C THR A 136 -9.14 -5.25 0.96
N PRO A 137 -10.09 -5.88 1.67
CA PRO A 137 -11.36 -5.23 1.99
C PRO A 137 -11.14 -3.99 2.87
N LEU A 138 -12.07 -3.05 2.78
CA LEU A 138 -12.10 -1.80 3.55
C LEU A 138 -13.56 -1.44 3.86
N GLN A 139 -13.92 -1.35 5.14
CA GLN A 139 -15.21 -0.77 5.53
C GLN A 139 -15.04 0.75 5.70
N VAL A 140 -15.89 1.55 5.06
CA VAL A 140 -15.78 3.01 5.03
C VAL A 140 -17.00 3.66 5.66
N LEU A 141 -16.75 4.65 6.50
CA LEU A 141 -17.74 5.63 6.95
C LEU A 141 -17.34 6.99 6.37
N VAL A 142 -18.23 7.64 5.62
CA VAL A 142 -17.97 8.97 5.06
C VAL A 142 -18.67 10.01 5.94
N SER A 143 -17.89 10.88 6.58
CA SER A 143 -18.46 11.99 7.36
C SER A 143 -18.71 13.19 6.45
N LEU A 144 -19.97 13.60 6.31
CA LEU A 144 -20.33 14.85 5.63
C LEU A 144 -20.38 15.99 6.65
N ARG A 145 -19.62 17.07 6.40
CA ARG A 145 -19.78 18.32 7.14
C ARG A 145 -20.83 19.19 6.48
N LEU A 146 -22.04 19.18 7.03
CA LEU A 146 -23.09 20.10 6.61
C LEU A 146 -22.92 21.43 7.36
N ARG A 147 -22.75 22.52 6.61
CA ARG A 147 -22.81 23.89 7.17
C ARG A 147 -24.25 24.38 7.09
N ALA A 148 -24.98 24.31 8.19
CA ALA A 148 -26.29 24.91 8.28
C ALA A 148 -26.15 26.42 8.59
N ARG A 149 -26.67 27.28 7.70
CA ARG A 149 -26.90 28.69 8.04
C ARG A 149 -28.18 28.79 8.86
N THR A 150 -28.05 29.15 10.12
CA THR A 150 -29.19 29.52 10.98
C THR A 150 -29.29 31.04 11.06
N ARG A 151 -30.45 31.56 11.47
CA ARG A 151 -30.61 33.00 11.76
C ARG A 151 -29.63 33.53 12.82
N ALA A 152 -29.03 32.64 13.64
CA ALA A 152 -28.05 32.97 14.67
C ALA A 152 -26.58 32.77 14.23
N GLY A 153 -26.31 32.44 12.97
CA GLY A 153 -24.95 32.20 12.44
C GLY A 153 -24.78 30.84 11.75
N VAL A 154 -23.55 30.55 11.35
CA VAL A 154 -23.17 29.27 10.70
C VAL A 154 -22.83 28.25 11.78
N ARG A 155 -23.53 27.11 11.82
CA ARG A 155 -23.14 25.94 12.62
C ARG A 155 -22.68 24.82 11.69
N THR A 156 -21.54 24.22 12.02
CA THR A 156 -21.07 22.98 11.37
C THR A 156 -21.67 21.81 12.14
N VAL A 157 -22.34 20.91 11.44
CA VAL A 157 -22.83 19.64 11.99
C VAL A 157 -22.12 18.52 11.24
N ASP A 158 -21.46 17.63 11.99
CA ASP A 158 -20.93 16.38 11.44
C ASP A 158 -22.10 15.40 11.33
N CYS A 159 -22.47 15.03 10.11
CA CYS A 159 -23.50 14.03 9.84
C CYS A 159 -22.82 12.73 9.43
N ASN A 160 -23.03 11.68 10.21
CA ASN A 160 -22.71 10.32 9.80
C ASN A 160 -23.90 9.78 8.99
N THR A 161 -23.67 9.49 7.72
CA THR A 161 -24.65 8.87 6.81
C THR A 161 -24.41 7.38 6.68
#